data_AF-X1F8N1-F1
#
_entry.id   AF-X1F8N1-F1
#
_cell.length_a   1.000
_cell.length_b   1.000
_cell.length_c   1.000
_cell.angle_alpha   90.00
_cell.angle_beta   90.00
_cell.angle_gamma   90.00
#
_symmetry.space_group_name_H-M   'P 1'
#
loop_
_entity.id
_entity.type
_entity.pdbx_description
1 polymer ?
#
loop_
_entity_poly.entity_id
_entity_poly.type
_entity_poly.pdbx_seq_one_letter_code
_entity_poly.pdbx_strand_id
1 'polypeptide(L)'
;MLETGMVFKIAGIIICSVLMVILGRADRKRKLPAGVKLIFQVLISLIIIYSGVKIEFLRAPSSSSEGYLYLSYLSIPLTIIWLISITNSIGQADELGDITP
;
A
#
# COMPACT_ATOMS: atom_id res chain seq x y z
N MET A 1 -17.14 14.91 -15.44
CA MET A 1 -16.05 13.95 -15.78
C MET A 1 -14.93 13.96 -14.74
N LEU A 2 -14.41 15.12 -14.32
CA LEU A 2 -13.38 15.22 -13.26
C LEU A 2 -13.86 14.71 -11.89
N GLU A 3 -15.10 15.02 -11.51
CA GLU A 3 -15.70 14.59 -10.25
C GLU A 3 -15.80 13.07 -10.15
N THR A 4 -16.20 12.39 -11.23
CA THR A 4 -16.32 10.92 -11.27
C THR A 4 -14.98 10.21 -11.05
N GLY A 5 -13.90 10.74 -11.64
CA GLY A 5 -12.55 10.17 -11.44
C GLY A 5 -12.02 10.34 -10.02
N MET A 6 -12.31 11.47 -9.38
CA MET A 6 -11.98 11.70 -7.98
C MET A 6 -12.77 10.78 -7.05
N VAL A 7 -14.08 10.64 -7.27
CA VAL A 7 -14.93 9.73 -6.49
C VAL A 7 -14.44 8.28 -6.62
N PHE A 8 -14.02 7.86 -7.82
CA PHE A 8 -13.47 6.52 -8.05
C PHE A 8 -12.18 6.27 -7.25
N LYS A 9 -11.25 7.23 -7.23
CA LYS A 9 -10.03 7.17 -6.41
C LYS A 9 -10.35 7.08 -4.91
N ILE A 10 -11.26 7.93 -4.44
CA ILE A 10 -11.68 7.97 -3.03
C ILE A 10 -12.34 6.64 -2.63
N ALA A 11 -13.25 6.12 -3.46
CA ALA A 11 -13.90 4.84 -3.24
C ALA A 11 -12.85 3.71 -3.17
N GLY A 12 -11.87 3.71 -4.07
CA GLY A 12 -10.75 2.78 -4.05
C GLY A 12 -9.95 2.83 -2.74
N ILE A 13 -9.63 4.04 -2.26
CA ILE A 13 -8.94 4.24 -0.98
C ILE A 13 -9.76 3.65 0.17
N ILE A 14 -11.04 3.99 0.26
CA ILE A 14 -11.92 3.51 1.34
C ILE A 14 -12.03 1.99 1.33
N ILE A 15 -12.28 1.39 0.15
CA ILE A 15 -12.40 -0.07 0.01
C ILE A 15 -11.10 -0.75 0.43
N CYS A 16 -9.95 -0.29 -0.07
CA CYS A 16 -8.66 -0.87 0.27
C CYS A 16 -8.32 -0.71 1.76
N SER A 17 -8.64 0.44 2.37
CA SER A 17 -8.47 0.65 3.81
C SER A 17 -9.30 -0.33 4.64
N VAL A 18 -10.57 -0.53 4.28
CA VAL A 18 -11.44 -1.50 4.96
C VAL A 18 -10.90 -2.92 4.81
N LEU A 19 -10.48 -3.32 3.61
CA LEU A 19 -9.90 -4.64 3.36
C LEU A 19 -8.60 -4.87 4.16
N MET A 20 -7.71 -3.87 4.24
CA MET A 20 -6.49 -3.95 5.06
C MET A 20 -6.80 -4.12 6.55
N VAL A 21 -7.79 -3.39 7.07
CA VAL A 21 -8.23 -3.52 8.48
C VAL A 21 -8.79 -4.92 8.74
N ILE A 22 -9.62 -5.45 7.84
CA ILE A 22 -10.17 -6.80 7.96
C ILE A 22 -9.04 -7.83 7.93
N LEU A 23 -8.09 -7.71 7.01
CA LEU A 23 -6.93 -8.59 6.92
C LEU A 23 -6.09 -8.54 8.20
N GLY A 24 -5.79 -7.35 8.71
CA GLY A 24 -5.04 -7.19 9.96
C GLY A 24 -5.76 -7.79 11.17
N ARG A 25 -7.09 -7.64 11.26
CA ARG A 25 -7.89 -8.27 12.32
C ARG A 25 -7.94 -9.79 12.19
N ALA A 26 -8.04 -10.31 10.97
CA ALA A 26 -8.01 -11.75 10.71
C ALA A 26 -6.64 -12.36 11.06
N ASP A 27 -5.57 -11.65 10.74
CA ASP A 27 -4.19 -12.03 11.04
C ASP A 27 -3.96 -12.20 12.55
N ARG A 28 -4.37 -11.21 13.36
CA ARG A 28 -4.27 -11.31 14.83
C ARG A 28 -5.04 -12.50 15.41
N LYS A 29 -6.23 -12.80 14.86
CA LYS A 29 -7.08 -13.89 15.37
C LYS A 29 -6.60 -15.29 14.95
N ARG A 30 -6.10 -15.42 13.73
CA ARG A 30 -5.81 -16.73 13.12
C ARG A 30 -4.31 -17.01 12.94
N LYS A 31 -3.43 -16.05 13.24
CA LYS A 31 -1.98 -16.10 12.98
C LYS A 31 -1.71 -16.61 11.57
N LEU A 32 -2.12 -15.82 10.57
CA LEU A 32 -2.09 -16.27 9.18
C LEU A 32 -0.64 -16.56 8.75
N PRO A 33 -0.41 -17.56 7.88
CA PRO A 33 0.91 -17.78 7.31
C PRO A 33 1.36 -16.53 6.55
N ALA A 34 2.64 -16.17 6.65
CA ALA A 34 3.19 -14.97 6.01
C ALA A 34 2.88 -14.90 4.49
N GLY A 35 2.94 -16.05 3.80
CA GLY A 35 2.60 -16.12 2.37
C GLY A 35 1.13 -15.79 2.07
N VAL A 36 0.19 -16.22 2.92
CA VAL A 36 -1.24 -15.94 2.74
C VAL A 36 -1.51 -14.44 2.94
N LYS A 37 -0.93 -13.84 3.99
CA LYS A 37 -1.01 -12.40 4.26
C LYS A 37 -0.48 -11.58 3.07
N LEU A 38 0.67 -11.98 2.53
CA LEU A 38 1.26 -11.32 1.36
C LEU A 38 0.37 -11.39 0.12
N ILE A 39 -0.23 -12.55 -0.19
CA ILE A 39 -1.13 -12.69 -1.33
C ILE A 39 -2.30 -11.70 -1.22
N PHE A 40 -2.94 -11.61 -0.06
CA PHE A 40 -4.04 -10.65 0.14
C PHE A 40 -3.57 -9.20 0.03
N GLN A 41 -2.40 -8.85 0.56
CA GLN A 41 -1.86 -7.50 0.43
C GLN A 41 -1.54 -7.13 -1.02
N VAL A 42 -1.02 -8.07 -1.83
CA VAL A 42 -0.83 -7.89 -3.27
C VAL A 42 -2.18 -7.64 -3.97
N LEU A 43 -3.19 -8.46 -3.68
CA LEU A 43 -4.53 -8.28 -4.27
C LEU A 43 -5.14 -6.92 -3.91
N ILE A 44 -5.04 -6.50 -2.65
CA ILE A 44 -5.53 -5.18 -2.20
C ILE A 44 -4.75 -4.06 -2.89
N SER A 45 -3.44 -4.22 -3.09
CA SER A 45 -2.59 -3.26 -3.80
C SER A 45 -2.99 -3.12 -5.27
N LEU A 46 -3.42 -4.21 -5.92
CA LEU A 46 -3.94 -4.14 -7.29
C LEU A 46 -5.27 -3.37 -7.37
N ILE A 47 -6.15 -3.49 -6.37
CA ILE A 47 -7.43 -2.76 -6.33
C ILE A 47 -7.19 -1.24 -6.28
N ILE A 48 -6.26 -0.76 -5.45
CA ILE A 48 -5.98 0.67 -5.33
C ILE A 48 -5.29 1.23 -6.59
N ILE A 49 -4.40 0.44 -7.21
CA ILE A 49 -3.78 0.77 -8.49
C ILE A 49 -4.82 0.85 -9.61
N TYR A 50 -5.76 -0.09 -9.65
CA TYR A 50 -6.89 -0.07 -10.59
C TYR A 50 -7.76 1.18 -10.39
N SER A 51 -7.90 1.63 -9.15
CA SER A 51 -8.61 2.87 -8.80
C SER A 51 -7.87 4.15 -9.27
N GLY A 52 -6.67 4.01 -9.84
CA GLY A 52 -5.85 5.13 -10.33
C GLY A 52 -5.00 5.78 -9.25
N VAL A 53 -4.80 5.12 -8.12
CA VAL A 53 -3.93 5.57 -7.02
C VAL A 53 -2.66 4.75 -7.05
N LYS A 54 -1.58 5.38 -7.51
CA LYS A 54 -0.25 4.77 -7.65
C LYS A 54 0.84 5.83 -7.60
N ILE A 55 2.07 5.42 -7.32
CA ILE A 55 3.24 6.29 -7.33
C ILE A 55 3.65 6.54 -8.79
N GLU A 56 3.38 7.73 -9.32
CA GLU A 56 3.66 8.06 -10.73
C GLU A 56 5.07 8.64 -10.94
N PHE A 57 5.58 9.34 -9.93
CA PHE A 57 6.89 9.95 -9.95
C PHE A 57 7.53 9.93 -8.56
N LEU A 58 8.86 9.96 -8.52
CA LEU A 58 9.65 10.14 -7.32
C LEU A 58 10.48 11.42 -7.45
N ARG A 59 10.69 12.10 -6.33
CA ARG A 59 11.63 13.22 -6.29
C ARG A 59 13.05 12.69 -6.40
N ALA A 60 13.85 13.25 -7.31
CA ALA A 60 15.26 12.90 -7.38
C ALA A 60 15.99 13.33 -6.10
N PRO A 61 17.03 12.59 -5.67
CA PRO A 61 17.87 13.00 -4.56
C PRO A 61 18.43 14.41 -4.80
N SER A 62 18.41 15.24 -3.76
CA SER A 62 18.79 16.67 -3.81
C SER A 62 20.21 16.93 -4.36
N SER A 63 21.06 15.90 -4.43
CA SER A 63 22.47 16.03 -4.77
C SER A 63 22.79 15.78 -6.26
N SER A 64 21.84 15.32 -7.08
CA SER A 64 22.16 14.90 -8.46
C SER A 64 21.26 15.45 -9.57
N SER A 65 20.04 15.94 -9.28
CA SER A 65 19.20 16.69 -10.23
C SER A 65 18.01 17.31 -9.50
N GLU A 66 17.70 18.59 -9.72
CA GLU A 66 16.49 19.26 -9.21
C GLU A 66 15.21 18.81 -9.97
N GLY A 67 15.01 17.50 -10.13
CA GLY A 67 13.99 16.94 -11.03
C GLY A 67 13.09 15.87 -10.40
N TYR A 68 12.02 15.55 -11.12
CA TYR A 68 11.16 14.40 -10.85
C TYR A 68 11.53 13.24 -11.77
N LEU A 69 11.73 12.06 -11.19
CA LEU A 69 11.88 10.80 -11.91
C LEU A 69 10.47 10.24 -12.18
N TYR A 70 10.07 10.14 -13.44
CA TYR A 70 8.79 9.55 -13.84
C TYR A 70 8.94 8.04 -14.02
N LEU A 71 8.09 7.26 -13.36
CA LEU A 71 8.28 5.81 -13.24
C LEU A 71 7.66 5.00 -14.37
N SER A 72 6.64 5.55 -15.05
CA SER A 72 5.92 4.86 -16.14
C SER A 72 5.55 3.42 -15.74
N TYR A 73 6.15 2.40 -16.36
CA TYR A 73 5.90 0.99 -16.07
C TYR A 73 6.32 0.56 -14.65
N LEU A 74 7.34 1.20 -14.06
CA LEU A 74 7.82 0.90 -12.71
C LEU A 74 6.84 1.38 -11.62
N SER A 75 5.85 2.20 -11.98
CA SER A 75 4.83 2.72 -11.07
C SER A 75 4.04 1.59 -10.38
N ILE A 76 3.69 0.55 -11.13
CA ILE A 76 2.90 -0.59 -10.62
C ILE A 76 3.69 -1.42 -9.60
N PRO A 77 4.85 -2.02 -9.95
CA PRO A 77 5.59 -2.84 -9.00
C PRO A 77 6.07 -2.02 -7.80
N LEU A 78 6.45 -0.75 -7.99
CA LEU A 78 6.85 0.10 -6.87
C LEU A 78 5.69 0.34 -5.90
N THR A 79 4.49 0.65 -6.42
CA THR A 79 3.32 0.90 -5.56
C THR A 79 2.95 -0.34 -4.75
N ILE A 80 3.02 -1.54 -5.36
CA ILE A 80 2.78 -2.82 -4.67
C ILE A 80 3.80 -3.01 -3.54
N ILE A 81 5.09 -2.89 -3.85
CA ILE A 81 6.16 -3.05 -2.86
C ILE A 81 5.98 -2.04 -1.72
N TRP A 82 5.73 -0.77 -2.06
CA TRP A 82 5.56 0.30 -1.09
C TRP A 82 4.39 0.05 -0.12
N LEU A 83 3.22 -0.35 -0.63
CA LEU A 83 2.06 -0.67 0.19
C LEU A 83 2.31 -1.86 1.13
N ILE A 84 2.91 -2.93 0.60
CA ILE A 84 3.23 -4.13 1.39
C ILE A 84 4.26 -3.81 2.46
N SER A 85 5.33 -3.09 2.10
CA SER A 85 6.38 -2.68 3.02
C SER A 85 5.83 -1.86 4.17
N ILE A 86 5.06 -0.80 3.90
CA ILE A 86 4.47 0.03 4.97
C ILE A 86 3.55 -0.79 5.86
N THR A 87 2.65 -1.60 5.28
CA THR A 87 1.70 -2.41 6.05
C THR A 87 2.42 -3.41 6.94
N ASN A 88 3.48 -4.06 6.44
CA ASN A 88 4.27 -5.01 7.20
C ASN A 88 5.15 -4.33 8.27
N SER A 89 5.71 -3.15 7.97
CA SER A 89 6.49 -2.38 8.95
C SER A 89 5.63 -1.93 10.13
N ILE A 90 4.40 -1.45 9.88
CA ILE A 90 3.47 -1.06 10.95
C ILE A 90 3.05 -2.29 11.76
N GLY A 91 2.75 -3.42 11.09
CA GLY A 91 2.40 -4.67 11.77
C GLY A 91 3.49 -5.16 12.73
N GLN A 92 4.75 -5.16 12.28
CA GLN A 92 5.89 -5.55 13.12
C GLN A 92 6.16 -4.55 14.26
N ALA A 93 5.96 -3.25 14.03
CA ALA A 93 6.12 -2.25 15.08
C ALA A 93 5.12 -2.44 16.23
N ASP A 94 3.87 -2.80 15.91
CA ASP A 94 2.83 -3.10 16.91
C ASP A 94 3.21 -4.33 17.76
N GLU A 95 3.77 -5.36 17.13
CA GLU A 95 4.23 -6.58 17.82
C GLU A 95 5.44 -6.32 18.74
N LEU A 96 6.38 -5.45 18.31
CA LEU A 96 7.54 -5.07 19.11
C LEU A 96 7.19 -4.12 20.25
N GLY A 97 6.19 -3.25 20.08
CA GLY A 97 5.72 -2.36 21.14
C GLY A 97 5.07 -3.12 22.30
N ASP A 98 4.41 -4.25 22.03
CA ASP A 98 3.71 -5.06 23.03
C ASP A 98 4.67 -5.84 23.97
N ILE A 99 5.95 -5.98 23.60
CA ILE A 99 6.95 -6.76 24.37
C ILE A 99 7.89 -5.90 25.23
N THR A 100 7.79 -4.56 25.17
CA THR A 100 8.59 -3.64 26.00
C THR A 100 7.66 -2.79 26.88
N PRO A 101 7.84 -2.78 28.21
CA PRO A 101 6.98 -2.05 29.16
C PRO A 101 7.11 -0.53 29.06
#